data_AF-A0A453M5K4-F1
#
_entry.id   AF-A0A453M5K4-F1
#
_cell.length_a   1.000
_cell.length_b   1.000
_cell.length_c   1.000
_cell.angle_alpha   90.00
_cell.angle_beta   90.00
_cell.angle_gamma   90.00
#
_symmetry.space_group_name_H-M   'P 1'
#
loop_
_entity.id
_entity.type
_entity.pdbx_description
1 polymer ?
#
loop_
_entity_poly.entity_id
_entity_poly.type
_entity_poly.pdbx_seq_one_letter_code
_entity_poly.pdbx_strand_id
1 'polypeptide(L)'
;TDCKQTNLGRVMEQNGPKLLGASYKDPISSFALFHKFSIENQEVYWKIVLKELSIKFVREPTSILDAPDKSKKGGTWFPGAVLNIAECCLLPWPSQNKTDDSTAIVWRDEGFDDYPVNRMSLKELRTQVMTVANALDTMFQKGDRIAIDMPMTCNAVIVYLAIILGGFVVVGIADSFAPQEIGTRMRVAKAKAIVTQVRL
;
A
#
# COMPACT_ATOMS: atom_id res chain seq x y z
N THR A 1 3.47 28.39 6.58
CA THR A 1 3.63 26.94 6.76
C THR A 1 5.06 26.59 6.43
N ASP A 2 5.80 25.95 7.34
CA ASP A 2 7.19 25.57 7.09
C ASP A 2 7.23 24.43 6.06
N CYS A 3 7.52 24.77 4.81
CA CYS A 3 7.53 23.81 3.70
C CYS A 3 8.51 22.65 3.95
N LYS A 4 9.54 22.87 4.77
CA LYS A 4 10.55 21.88 5.15
C LYS A 4 9.98 20.77 6.04
N GLN A 5 8.86 20.99 6.72
CA GLN A 5 8.24 19.98 7.60
C GLN A 5 7.32 19.01 6.87
N THR A 6 6.97 19.29 5.61
CA THR A 6 6.17 18.38 4.80
C THR A 6 6.96 17.11 4.48
N ASN A 7 6.29 15.99 4.18
CA ASN A 7 6.98 14.74 3.81
C ASN A 7 7.93 14.96 2.63
N LEU A 8 7.44 15.58 1.56
CA LEU A 8 8.26 15.91 0.40
C LEU A 8 9.35 16.93 0.75
N GLY A 9 9.03 17.95 1.54
CA GLY A 9 9.99 18.96 1.99
C GLY A 9 11.17 18.35 2.74
N ARG A 10 10.93 17.39 3.65
CA ARG A 10 12.00 16.66 4.36
C ARG A 10 12.86 15.85 3.40
N VAL A 11 12.25 15.14 2.45
CA VAL A 11 13.00 14.40 1.41
C VAL A 11 13.87 15.35 0.57
N MET A 12 13.32 16.50 0.18
CA MET A 12 14.04 17.52 -0.57
C MET A 12 15.16 18.17 0.25
N GLU A 13 14.97 18.47 1.52
CA GLU A 13 16.04 19.02 2.38
C GLU A 13 17.18 18.02 2.58
N GLN A 14 16.85 16.73 2.73
CA GLN A 14 17.87 15.68 2.94
C GLN A 14 18.67 15.35 1.68
N ASN A 15 18.05 15.41 0.49
CA ASN A 15 18.65 14.94 -0.76
C ASN A 15 18.97 16.06 -1.74
N GLY A 16 18.17 17.13 -1.76
CA GLY A 16 18.26 18.26 -2.68
C GLY A 16 19.65 18.87 -2.80
N PRO A 17 20.38 19.16 -1.71
CA PRO A 17 21.76 19.67 -1.79
C PRO A 17 22.71 18.72 -2.53
N LYS A 18 22.51 17.41 -2.42
CA LYS A 18 23.32 16.39 -3.11
C LYS A 18 22.92 16.21 -4.57
N LEU A 19 21.63 16.33 -4.87
CA LEU A 19 21.07 16.08 -6.21
C LEU A 19 21.16 17.31 -7.12
N LEU A 20 20.93 18.50 -6.58
CA LEU A 20 20.84 19.76 -7.32
C LEU A 20 22.01 20.73 -7.02
N GLY A 21 22.89 20.38 -6.08
CA GLY A 21 24.06 21.18 -5.72
C GLY A 21 23.69 22.59 -5.26
N ALA A 22 24.44 23.58 -5.74
CA ALA A 22 24.22 25.00 -5.44
C ALA A 22 22.88 25.55 -5.98
N SER A 23 22.19 24.81 -6.86
CA SER A 23 20.86 25.21 -7.35
C SER A 23 19.75 24.93 -6.34
N TYR A 24 20.01 24.09 -5.34
CA TYR A 24 19.07 23.85 -4.24
C TYR A 24 19.04 25.05 -3.30
N LYS A 25 17.84 25.57 -3.02
CA LYS A 25 17.62 26.65 -2.04
C LYS A 25 16.71 26.20 -0.91
N ASP A 26 15.49 25.86 -1.28
CA ASP A 26 14.44 25.38 -0.38
C ASP A 26 13.44 24.51 -1.18
N PRO A 27 12.52 23.77 -0.52
CA PRO A 27 11.61 22.87 -1.20
C PRO A 27 10.69 23.55 -2.21
N ILE A 28 10.24 24.78 -1.95
CA ILE A 28 9.31 25.48 -2.83
C ILE A 28 10.05 25.97 -4.07
N SER A 29 11.12 26.74 -3.88
CA SER A 29 11.87 27.35 -4.99
C SER A 29 12.56 26.30 -5.87
N SER A 30 12.91 25.15 -5.28
CA SER A 30 13.64 24.07 -5.98
C SER A 30 12.72 22.98 -6.52
N PHE A 31 11.40 23.03 -6.27
CA PHE A 31 10.47 21.96 -6.65
C PHE A 31 10.53 21.63 -8.14
N ALA A 32 10.51 22.65 -9.01
CA ALA A 32 10.56 22.44 -10.45
C ALA A 32 11.84 21.73 -10.91
N LEU A 33 12.98 22.08 -10.30
CA LEU A 33 14.27 21.43 -10.58
C LEU A 33 14.32 20.00 -10.04
N PHE A 34 13.78 19.77 -8.84
CA PHE A 34 13.70 18.43 -8.26
C PHE A 34 12.76 17.51 -9.04
N HIS A 35 11.62 18.03 -9.51
CA HIS A 35 10.70 17.32 -10.39
C HIS A 35 11.34 17.02 -11.76
N LYS A 36 12.07 17.98 -12.35
CA LYS A 36 12.84 17.72 -13.58
C LYS A 36 13.87 16.59 -13.34
N PHE A 37 14.59 16.65 -12.22
CA PHE A 37 15.55 15.63 -11.83
C PHE A 37 14.88 14.24 -11.67
N SER A 38 13.70 14.14 -11.07
CA SER A 38 13.02 12.85 -10.86
C SER A 38 12.63 12.15 -12.17
N ILE A 39 12.36 12.92 -13.22
CA ILE A 39 12.06 12.41 -14.56
C ILE A 39 13.34 11.98 -15.28
N GLU A 40 14.40 12.80 -15.21
CA GLU A 40 15.66 12.55 -15.93
C GLU A 40 16.51 11.46 -15.25
N ASN A 41 16.36 11.27 -13.94
CA ASN A 41 17.20 10.39 -13.11
C ASN A 41 16.34 9.41 -12.28
N GLN A 42 15.42 8.70 -12.94
CA GLN A 42 14.45 7.78 -12.31
C GLN A 42 15.12 6.75 -11.39
N GLU A 43 16.24 6.16 -11.84
CA GLU A 43 16.98 5.14 -11.08
C GLU A 43 17.43 5.67 -9.69
N VAL A 44 17.86 6.92 -9.62
CA VAL A 44 18.29 7.56 -8.37
C VAL A 44 17.07 7.97 -7.55
N TYR A 45 16.09 8.63 -8.18
CA TYR A 45 14.90 9.13 -7.52
C TYR A 45 14.10 8.01 -6.84
N TRP A 46 13.82 6.92 -7.54
CA TRP A 46 13.03 5.82 -6.97
C TRP A 46 13.77 5.07 -5.87
N LYS A 47 15.10 4.99 -5.88
CA LYS A 47 15.86 4.46 -4.73
C LYS A 47 15.64 5.30 -3.47
N ILE A 48 15.56 6.64 -3.62
CA ILE A 48 15.23 7.54 -2.51
C ILE A 48 13.80 7.26 -2.03
N VAL A 49 12.84 7.15 -2.95
CA VAL A 49 11.43 6.89 -2.61
C VAL A 49 11.24 5.55 -1.91
N LEU A 50 11.83 4.46 -2.44
CA LEU A 50 11.74 3.13 -1.85
C LEU A 50 12.32 3.09 -0.42
N LYS A 51 13.45 3.78 -0.21
CA LYS A 51 14.05 3.95 1.11
C LYS A 51 13.16 4.77 2.05
N GLU A 52 12.64 5.89 1.57
CA GLU A 52 11.75 6.75 2.35
C GLU A 52 10.46 6.02 2.73
N LEU A 53 9.93 5.18 1.85
CA LEU A 53 8.74 4.37 2.11
C LEU A 53 9.05 3.09 2.91
N SER A 54 10.31 2.83 3.24
CA SER A 54 10.78 1.62 3.92
C SER A 54 10.27 0.32 3.26
N ILE A 55 10.22 0.30 1.93
CA ILE A 55 9.83 -0.88 1.16
C ILE A 55 10.85 -1.99 1.40
N LYS A 56 10.35 -3.17 1.79
CA LYS A 56 11.17 -4.36 2.03
C LYS A 56 11.01 -5.33 0.88
N PHE A 57 12.11 -5.62 0.21
CA PHE A 57 12.17 -6.66 -0.79
C PHE A 57 12.65 -7.96 -0.15
N VAL A 58 11.98 -9.06 -0.50
CA VAL A 58 12.51 -10.42 -0.31
C VAL A 58 13.64 -10.69 -1.31
N ARG A 59 13.47 -10.18 -2.54
CA ARG A 59 14.51 -10.15 -3.56
C ARG A 59 14.53 -8.77 -4.20
N GLU A 60 15.66 -8.10 -4.14
CA GLU A 60 15.85 -6.77 -4.72
C GLU A 60 15.68 -6.79 -6.25
N PRO A 61 15.18 -5.70 -6.85
CA PRO A 61 15.15 -5.56 -8.29
C PRO A 61 16.55 -5.46 -8.90
N THR A 62 16.67 -5.87 -10.16
CA THR A 62 17.92 -5.70 -10.94
C THR A 62 18.14 -4.26 -11.41
N SER A 63 17.05 -3.51 -11.65
CA SER A 63 17.03 -2.08 -11.95
C SER A 63 15.69 -1.48 -11.52
N ILE A 64 15.52 -0.16 -11.51
CA ILE A 64 14.23 0.46 -11.19
C ILE A 64 13.23 0.31 -12.36
N LEU A 65 13.68 0.53 -13.59
CA LEU A 65 12.87 0.45 -14.79
C LEU A 65 13.69 -0.17 -15.92
N ASP A 66 13.21 -1.29 -16.45
CA ASP A 66 13.69 -1.85 -17.71
C ASP A 66 12.76 -1.43 -18.85
N ALA A 67 13.26 -0.50 -19.66
CA ALA A 67 12.56 0.07 -20.81
C ALA A 67 13.51 0.08 -22.03
N PRO A 68 13.68 -1.07 -22.72
CA PRO A 68 14.66 -1.20 -23.80
C PRO A 68 14.33 -0.33 -25.01
N ASP A 69 13.06 0.04 -25.20
CA ASP A 69 12.61 0.95 -26.24
C ASP A 69 11.96 2.20 -25.63
N LYS A 70 12.73 3.29 -25.55
CA LYS A 70 12.27 4.57 -24.99
C LYS A 70 11.19 5.26 -25.85
N SER A 71 10.93 4.79 -27.07
CA SER A 71 9.86 5.32 -27.93
C SER A 71 8.48 4.72 -27.62
N LYS A 72 8.45 3.58 -26.92
CA LYS A 72 7.20 2.93 -26.49
C LYS A 72 6.77 3.41 -25.12
N LYS A 73 5.48 3.60 -24.94
CA LYS A 73 4.88 3.77 -23.61
C LYS A 73 4.95 2.42 -22.90
N GLY A 74 5.73 2.34 -21.83
CA GLY A 74 5.79 1.16 -20.97
C GLY A 74 7.20 0.80 -20.54
N GLY A 75 7.32 -0.32 -19.86
CA GLY A 75 8.55 -0.87 -19.30
C GLY A 75 8.21 -1.77 -18.12
N THR A 76 9.17 -2.59 -17.73
CA THR A 76 9.04 -3.43 -16.53
C THR A 76 9.61 -2.66 -15.36
N TRP A 77 8.76 -2.28 -14.41
CA TRP A 77 9.22 -1.69 -13.15
C TRP A 77 9.72 -2.77 -12.21
N PHE A 78 10.85 -2.51 -11.57
CA PHE A 78 11.48 -3.39 -10.58
C PHE A 78 11.68 -4.83 -11.07
N PRO A 79 12.27 -5.06 -12.26
CA PRO A 79 12.46 -6.38 -12.84
C PRO A 79 13.18 -7.33 -11.88
N GLY A 80 12.55 -8.49 -11.66
CA GLY A 80 13.05 -9.54 -10.79
C GLY A 80 12.74 -9.36 -9.31
N ALA A 81 12.21 -8.19 -8.90
CA ALA A 81 11.87 -7.95 -7.50
C ALA A 81 10.80 -8.93 -6.98
N VAL A 82 10.92 -9.27 -5.70
CA VAL A 82 9.91 -10.02 -4.95
C VAL A 82 9.68 -9.29 -3.63
N LEU A 83 8.43 -8.96 -3.33
CA LEU A 83 8.01 -8.32 -2.08
C LEU A 83 6.57 -8.71 -1.76
N ASN A 84 6.16 -8.50 -0.51
CA ASN A 84 4.76 -8.47 -0.13
C ASN A 84 4.41 -7.09 0.44
N ILE A 85 3.49 -6.37 -0.19
CA ILE A 85 3.17 -5.00 0.23
C ILE A 85 2.39 -5.00 1.56
N ALA A 86 1.56 -6.01 1.83
CA ALA A 86 0.86 -6.12 3.11
C ALA A 86 1.85 -6.34 4.26
N GLU A 87 2.94 -7.09 4.04
CA GLU A 87 4.03 -7.21 5.02
C GLU A 87 4.65 -5.83 5.33
N CYS A 88 4.94 -5.01 4.31
CA CYS A 88 5.46 -3.66 4.52
C CYS A 88 4.50 -2.79 5.35
N CYS A 89 3.18 -2.96 5.18
CA CYS A 89 2.16 -2.22 5.94
C CYS A 89 1.98 -2.70 7.39
N LEU A 90 2.31 -3.96 7.68
CA LEU A 90 2.03 -4.62 8.98
C LEU A 90 3.25 -4.68 9.91
N LEU A 91 4.43 -4.30 9.41
CA LEU A 91 5.64 -4.25 10.21
C LEU A 91 5.82 -2.88 10.88
N PRO A 92 6.44 -2.85 12.09
CA PRO A 92 6.87 -1.61 12.71
C PRO A 92 7.74 -0.78 11.78
N TRP A 93 7.65 0.53 11.95
CA TRP A 93 8.44 1.50 11.22
C TRP A 93 9.28 2.32 12.20
N PRO A 94 10.48 1.83 12.56
CA PRO A 94 11.33 2.48 13.57
C PRO A 94 11.71 3.92 13.21
N SER A 95 12.01 4.21 11.94
CA SER A 95 12.38 5.58 11.53
C SER A 95 11.24 6.61 11.59
N GLN A 96 10.00 6.16 11.84
CA GLN A 96 8.83 7.01 12.08
C GLN A 96 8.28 6.84 13.50
N ASN A 97 9.05 6.23 14.41
CA ASN A 97 8.64 5.89 15.78
C ASN A 97 7.33 5.08 15.86
N LYS A 98 7.00 4.30 14.81
CA LYS A 98 5.85 3.40 14.85
C LYS A 98 6.27 2.03 15.37
N THR A 99 5.76 1.71 16.55
CA THR A 99 5.95 0.44 17.25
C THR A 99 4.73 -0.47 17.09
N ASP A 100 4.83 -1.70 17.58
CA ASP A 100 3.72 -2.66 17.62
C ASP A 100 2.47 -2.12 18.37
N ASP A 101 2.68 -1.27 19.38
CA ASP A 101 1.61 -0.69 20.20
C ASP A 101 1.01 0.59 19.57
N SER A 102 1.59 1.07 18.47
CA SER A 102 1.07 2.25 17.78
C SER A 102 -0.30 1.94 17.19
N THR A 103 -1.25 2.87 17.31
CA THR A 103 -2.58 2.74 16.69
C THR A 103 -2.43 2.66 15.16
N ALA A 104 -2.93 1.58 14.56
CA ALA A 104 -2.95 1.35 13.12
C ALA A 104 -4.29 1.69 12.49
N ILE A 105 -5.40 1.36 13.17
CA ILE A 105 -6.76 1.69 12.70
C ILE A 105 -7.52 2.42 13.80
N VAL A 106 -8.22 3.48 13.40
CA VAL A 106 -9.19 4.20 14.21
C VAL A 106 -10.50 4.14 13.45
N TRP A 107 -11.58 3.69 14.09
CA TRP A 107 -12.88 3.58 13.45
C TRP A 107 -14.00 3.87 14.42
N ARG A 108 -15.21 3.94 13.88
CA ARG A 108 -16.45 3.97 14.61
C ARG A 108 -17.43 3.07 13.89
N ASP A 109 -18.24 2.35 14.65
CA ASP A 109 -19.28 1.49 14.10
C ASP A 109 -20.48 2.35 13.65
N GLU A 110 -21.11 1.95 12.54
CA GLU A 110 -22.26 2.68 11.99
C GLU A 110 -23.38 2.76 13.02
N GLY A 111 -23.97 3.96 13.18
CA GLY A 111 -25.02 4.22 14.17
C GLY A 111 -24.53 4.54 15.59
N PHE A 112 -23.22 4.57 15.82
CA PHE A 112 -22.61 4.88 17.13
C PHE A 112 -21.90 6.25 17.16
N ASP A 113 -22.46 7.26 16.47
CA ASP A 113 -21.84 8.58 16.29
C ASP A 113 -21.50 9.32 17.59
N ASP A 114 -22.28 9.08 18.65
CA ASP A 114 -22.09 9.68 19.97
C ASP A 114 -21.09 8.92 20.86
N TYR A 115 -20.59 7.77 20.40
CA TYR A 115 -19.63 6.96 21.15
C TYR A 115 -18.17 7.31 20.80
N PRO A 116 -17.22 7.07 21.74
CA PRO A 116 -15.80 7.20 21.47
C PRO A 116 -15.37 6.33 20.28
N VAL A 117 -14.36 6.79 19.55
CA VAL A 117 -13.77 5.99 18.48
C VAL A 117 -13.05 4.76 19.04
N ASN A 118 -13.22 3.64 18.34
CA ASN A 118 -12.46 2.43 18.57
C ASN A 118 -11.04 2.57 18.01
N ARG A 119 -10.11 1.79 18.54
CA ARG A 119 -8.69 1.78 18.15
C ARG A 119 -8.16 0.37 18.11
N MET A 120 -7.32 0.09 17.13
CA MET A 120 -6.59 -1.17 16.98
C MET A 120 -5.12 -0.86 16.78
N SER A 121 -4.27 -1.48 17.59
CA SER A 121 -2.82 -1.41 17.48
C SER A 121 -2.32 -2.14 16.24
N LEU A 122 -1.10 -1.81 15.81
CA LEU A 122 -0.42 -2.50 14.71
C LEU A 122 -0.27 -4.00 14.99
N LYS A 123 0.05 -4.37 16.23
CA LYS A 123 0.16 -5.77 16.64
C LYS A 123 -1.16 -6.52 16.53
N GLU A 124 -2.26 -5.92 16.98
CA GLU A 124 -3.60 -6.52 16.88
C GLU A 124 -4.03 -6.68 15.42
N LEU A 125 -3.82 -5.64 14.59
CA LEU A 125 -4.09 -5.70 13.16
C LEU A 125 -3.29 -6.81 12.49
N ARG A 126 -1.97 -6.86 12.72
CA ARG A 126 -1.09 -7.90 12.18
C ARG A 126 -1.55 -9.30 12.59
N THR A 127 -1.91 -9.48 13.86
CA THR A 127 -2.38 -10.78 14.38
C THR A 127 -3.66 -11.24 13.70
N GLN A 128 -4.65 -10.35 13.55
CA GLN A 128 -5.90 -10.67 12.88
C GLN A 128 -5.70 -10.95 11.39
N VAL A 129 -4.88 -10.14 10.71
CA VAL A 129 -4.54 -10.33 9.30
C VAL A 129 -3.84 -11.67 9.06
N MET A 130 -2.86 -12.03 9.88
CA MET A 130 -2.18 -13.32 9.79
C MET A 130 -3.13 -14.49 10.04
N THR A 131 -4.06 -14.34 10.99
CA THR A 131 -5.07 -15.37 11.28
C THR A 131 -5.96 -15.63 10.07
N VAL A 132 -6.49 -14.57 9.44
CA VAL A 132 -7.31 -14.70 8.22
C VAL A 132 -6.50 -15.22 7.05
N ALA A 133 -5.26 -14.75 6.85
CA ALA A 133 -4.40 -15.21 5.76
C ALA A 133 -4.11 -16.71 5.86
N ASN A 134 -3.80 -17.20 7.06
CA ASN A 134 -3.56 -18.62 7.32
C ASN A 134 -4.83 -19.46 7.07
N ALA A 135 -6.01 -18.96 7.47
CA ALA A 135 -7.27 -19.66 7.18
C ALA A 135 -7.52 -19.77 5.67
N LEU A 136 -7.28 -18.69 4.92
CA LEU A 136 -7.42 -18.71 3.46
C LEU A 136 -6.43 -19.66 2.78
N ASP A 137 -5.20 -19.77 3.29
CA ASP A 137 -4.16 -20.69 2.77
C ASP A 137 -4.53 -22.17 2.89
N THR A 138 -5.46 -22.52 3.80
CA THR A 138 -6.01 -23.89 3.87
C THR A 138 -7.02 -24.22 2.77
N MET A 139 -7.58 -23.21 2.10
CA MET A 139 -8.69 -23.35 1.15
C MET A 139 -8.32 -22.94 -0.29
N PHE A 140 -7.31 -22.07 -0.46
CA PHE A 140 -6.98 -21.44 -1.73
C PHE A 140 -5.48 -21.53 -2.04
N GLN A 141 -5.12 -21.27 -3.29
CA GLN A 141 -3.74 -21.24 -3.76
C GLN A 141 -3.31 -19.84 -4.17
N LYS A 142 -2.01 -19.53 -4.09
CA LYS A 142 -1.46 -18.24 -4.56
C LYS A 142 -1.94 -17.89 -5.97
N GLY A 143 -2.35 -16.65 -6.18
CA GLY A 143 -2.96 -16.17 -7.41
C GLY A 143 -4.46 -16.39 -7.52
N ASP A 144 -5.08 -17.15 -6.61
CA ASP A 144 -6.54 -17.25 -6.53
C ASP A 144 -7.15 -15.90 -6.20
N ARG A 145 -8.33 -15.66 -6.79
CA ARG A 145 -9.01 -14.38 -6.73
C ARG A 145 -10.15 -14.47 -5.74
N ILE A 146 -10.13 -13.61 -4.73
CA ILE A 146 -11.11 -13.60 -3.65
C ILE A 146 -11.77 -12.23 -3.65
N ALA A 147 -13.10 -12.23 -3.79
CA ALA A 147 -13.88 -11.01 -3.75
C ALA A 147 -14.19 -10.57 -2.33
N ILE A 148 -14.26 -9.26 -2.14
CA ILE A 148 -14.75 -8.64 -0.92
C ILE A 148 -15.99 -7.84 -1.29
N ASP A 149 -17.09 -8.14 -0.63
CA ASP A 149 -18.37 -7.45 -0.73
C ASP A 149 -18.83 -7.11 0.69
N MET A 150 -18.24 -6.04 1.23
CA MET A 150 -18.40 -5.60 2.62
C MET A 150 -18.36 -4.07 2.68
N PRO A 151 -19.08 -3.43 3.62
CA PRO A 151 -18.90 -2.02 3.92
C PRO A 151 -17.50 -1.72 4.47
N MET A 152 -17.18 -0.43 4.58
CA MET A 152 -15.91 0.09 5.09
C MET A 152 -15.73 -0.13 6.60
N THR A 153 -15.58 -1.39 7.00
CA THR A 153 -15.33 -1.82 8.38
C THR A 153 -13.87 -2.21 8.60
N CYS A 154 -13.45 -2.31 9.86
CA CYS A 154 -12.13 -2.86 10.20
C CYS A 154 -11.94 -4.29 9.69
N ASN A 155 -13.01 -5.09 9.70
CA ASN A 155 -12.98 -6.45 9.18
C ASN A 155 -12.67 -6.46 7.68
N ALA A 156 -13.23 -5.52 6.90
CA ALA A 156 -12.92 -5.40 5.48
C ALA A 156 -11.44 -5.07 5.24
N VAL A 157 -10.84 -4.19 6.06
CA VAL A 157 -9.39 -3.89 6.00
C VAL A 157 -8.55 -5.12 6.33
N ILE A 158 -8.92 -5.86 7.38
CA ILE A 158 -8.22 -7.09 7.79
C ILE A 158 -8.27 -8.13 6.66
N VAL A 159 -9.45 -8.39 6.09
CA VAL A 159 -9.63 -9.35 4.99
C VAL A 159 -8.84 -8.92 3.76
N TYR A 160 -8.88 -7.63 3.40
CA TYR A 160 -8.15 -7.08 2.26
C TYR A 160 -6.63 -7.32 2.40
N LEU A 161 -6.06 -6.96 3.55
CA LEU A 161 -4.64 -7.18 3.82
C LEU A 161 -4.29 -8.66 3.90
N ALA A 162 -5.17 -9.50 4.44
CA ALA A 162 -4.96 -10.95 4.54
C ALA A 162 -4.90 -11.64 3.16
N ILE A 163 -5.78 -11.26 2.24
CA ILE A 163 -5.78 -11.76 0.86
C ILE A 163 -4.44 -11.41 0.19
N ILE A 164 -3.97 -10.17 0.32
CA ILE A 164 -2.67 -9.74 -0.23
C ILE A 164 -1.51 -10.45 0.46
N LEU A 165 -1.55 -10.58 1.79
CA LEU A 165 -0.50 -11.24 2.57
C LEU A 165 -0.32 -12.71 2.14
N GLY A 166 -1.43 -13.42 1.92
CA GLY A 166 -1.43 -14.81 1.43
C GLY A 166 -0.98 -14.97 -0.02
N GLY A 167 -0.78 -13.89 -0.77
CA GLY A 167 -0.43 -13.95 -2.20
C GLY A 167 -1.63 -14.26 -3.10
N PHE A 168 -2.84 -14.03 -2.61
CA PHE A 168 -4.08 -14.06 -3.37
C PHE A 168 -4.33 -12.70 -4.04
N VAL A 169 -5.33 -12.63 -4.91
CA VAL A 169 -5.72 -11.41 -5.63
C VAL A 169 -7.05 -10.90 -5.09
N VAL A 170 -7.07 -9.67 -4.59
CA VAL A 170 -8.30 -9.03 -4.11
C VAL A 170 -9.17 -8.59 -5.28
N VAL A 171 -10.46 -8.88 -5.21
CA VAL A 171 -11.49 -8.33 -6.10
C VAL A 171 -12.44 -7.48 -5.27
N GLY A 172 -12.24 -6.16 -5.27
CA GLY A 172 -13.14 -5.24 -4.56
C GLY A 172 -14.48 -5.09 -5.28
N ILE A 173 -15.58 -5.32 -4.56
CA ILE A 173 -16.95 -5.09 -5.03
C ILE A 173 -17.61 -4.13 -4.04
N ALA A 174 -18.30 -3.10 -4.57
CA ALA A 174 -19.03 -2.17 -3.74
C ALA A 174 -20.28 -2.85 -3.16
N ASP A 175 -20.45 -2.74 -1.85
CA ASP A 175 -21.56 -3.31 -1.05
C ASP A 175 -22.94 -2.74 -1.42
N SER A 176 -22.97 -1.61 -2.11
CA SER A 176 -24.19 -0.97 -2.65
C SER A 176 -24.70 -1.59 -3.96
N PHE A 177 -23.97 -2.54 -4.56
CA PHE A 177 -24.37 -3.14 -5.83
C PHE A 177 -25.49 -4.16 -5.70
N ALA A 178 -26.36 -4.18 -6.71
CA ALA A 178 -27.39 -5.20 -6.83
C ALA A 178 -26.76 -6.60 -7.02
N PRO A 179 -27.43 -7.69 -6.64
CA PRO A 179 -26.90 -9.05 -6.76
C PRO A 179 -26.40 -9.42 -8.17
N GLN A 180 -27.07 -8.93 -9.22
CA GLN A 180 -26.66 -9.15 -10.61
C GLN A 180 -25.32 -8.49 -10.94
N GLU A 181 -25.06 -7.31 -10.38
CA GLU A 181 -23.82 -6.55 -10.56
C GLU A 181 -22.65 -7.17 -9.80
N ILE A 182 -22.91 -7.71 -8.61
CA ILE A 182 -21.95 -8.51 -7.83
C ILE A 182 -21.60 -9.77 -8.62
N GLY A 183 -22.60 -10.52 -9.09
CA GLY A 183 -22.40 -11.75 -9.87
C GLY A 183 -21.62 -11.52 -11.17
N THR A 184 -21.82 -10.37 -11.83
CA THR A 184 -21.06 -9.99 -13.03
C THR A 184 -19.59 -9.77 -12.70
N ARG A 185 -19.27 -9.06 -11.61
CA ARG A 185 -17.88 -8.82 -11.18
C ARG A 185 -17.18 -10.10 -10.75
N MET A 186 -17.87 -10.97 -10.01
CA MET A 186 -17.37 -12.30 -9.66
C MET A 186 -16.94 -13.07 -10.92
N ARG A 187 -17.78 -13.06 -11.96
CA ARG A 187 -17.53 -13.78 -13.22
C ARG A 187 -16.40 -13.17 -14.04
N VAL A 188 -16.42 -11.85 -14.25
CA VAL A 188 -15.38 -11.13 -15.01
C VAL A 188 -14.02 -11.28 -14.32
N ALA A 189 -14.00 -11.14 -13.01
CA ALA A 189 -12.80 -11.32 -12.22
C ALA A 189 -12.41 -12.79 -12.07
N LYS A 190 -13.25 -13.76 -12.40
CA LYS A 190 -13.01 -15.20 -12.12
C LYS A 190 -12.69 -15.44 -10.64
N ALA A 191 -13.43 -14.77 -9.75
CA ALA A 191 -13.27 -14.94 -8.31
C ALA A 191 -13.75 -16.33 -7.88
N LYS A 192 -12.94 -17.03 -7.09
CA LYS A 192 -13.24 -18.38 -6.58
C LYS A 192 -14.10 -18.35 -5.31
N ALA A 193 -14.06 -17.24 -4.58
CA ALA A 193 -14.80 -17.04 -3.34
C ALA A 193 -15.16 -15.57 -3.15
N ILE A 194 -16.11 -15.34 -2.26
CA ILE A 194 -16.53 -14.00 -1.81
C ILE A 194 -16.54 -13.99 -0.29
N VAL A 195 -15.97 -12.95 0.30
CA VAL A 195 -16.08 -12.65 1.73
C VAL A 195 -17.08 -11.52 1.88
N THR A 196 -18.09 -11.76 2.71
CA THR A 196 -19.17 -10.82 3.01
C THR A 196 -19.59 -10.95 4.47
N GLN A 197 -20.59 -10.18 4.88
CA GLN A 197 -21.10 -10.12 6.24
C GLN A 197 -22.59 -10.43 6.30
N VAL A 198 -23.02 -11.02 7.41
CA VAL A 198 -24.45 -11.06 7.74
C VAL A 198 -24.91 -9.67 8.12
N ARG A 199 -26.05 -9.25 7.59
CA ARG A 199 -26.73 -8.03 8.06
C ARG A 199 -27.20 -8.32 9.48
N LEU A 200 -26.71 -7.57 10.46
CA LEU A 200 -27.34 -7.49 11.77
C LEU A 200 -28.58 -6.59 11.69
#